data_AF-A0A7Y4W8N3-F1
#
_entry.id   AF-A0A7Y4W8N3-F1
#
_cell.length_a   1.000
_cell.length_b   1.000
_cell.length_c   1.000
_cell.angle_alpha   90.00
_cell.angle_beta   90.00
_cell.angle_gamma   90.00
#
_symmetry.space_group_name_H-M   'P 1'
#
loop_
_entity.id
_entity.type
_entity.pdbx_description
1 polymer ?
#
loop_
_entity_poly.entity_id
_entity_poly.type
_entity_poly.pdbx_seq_one_letter_code
_entity_poly.pdbx_strand_id
1 'polypeptide(L)'
;MTKYYSSLGQHDSCVNIRPPPDSKRDAARTLNFEAVNNAKTIQATLEDVVTTPQKLTNEERYPKRGIWTGAGYLGNECKGIVERLEPMYEERNKLSTIAGYQFYLLNEAATNRQVQLPYVGDSMNRLMCDGNNIYALSRQNKSALIFYHFSNLGELKRVIKIALPDAEKIRNDLGWGDIWNVKLLNDELKVVLVDGGGNESDVLNRQQIYKVTLE
;
A
#
# COMPACT_ATOMS: atom_id res chain seq x y z
N MET A 1 17.65 19.55 9.92
CA MET A 1 16.92 19.95 8.69
C MET A 1 16.73 18.70 7.84
N THR A 2 15.50 18.21 7.75
CA THR A 2 15.12 16.98 7.03
C THR A 2 15.02 17.24 5.52
N LYS A 3 15.64 16.40 4.69
CA LYS A 3 15.71 16.53 3.23
C LYS A 3 14.96 15.40 2.54
N TYR A 4 13.86 15.72 1.85
CA TYR A 4 13.06 14.76 1.08
C TYR A 4 13.45 14.79 -0.40
N TYR A 5 13.66 13.62 -1.00
CA TYR A 5 14.15 13.46 -2.37
C TYR A 5 13.17 12.74 -3.28
N SER A 6 13.35 12.96 -4.58
CA SER A 6 12.51 12.47 -5.67
C SER A 6 12.57 10.93 -5.83
N SER A 7 11.71 10.40 -6.68
CA SER A 7 11.48 8.97 -6.96
C SER A 7 12.55 8.23 -7.75
N LEU A 8 13.67 8.89 -8.05
CA LEU A 8 14.76 8.31 -8.82
C LEU A 8 15.57 7.36 -7.93
N GLY A 9 16.08 6.26 -8.49
CA GLY A 9 16.85 5.27 -7.74
C GLY A 9 18.15 5.86 -7.17
N GLN A 10 18.73 5.27 -6.12
CA GLN A 10 19.90 5.77 -5.37
C GLN A 10 21.12 6.19 -6.23
N HIS A 11 21.16 5.80 -7.51
CA HIS A 11 22.26 6.04 -8.44
C HIS A 11 22.01 7.14 -9.48
N ASP A 12 20.83 7.75 -9.53
CA ASP A 12 20.54 8.81 -10.50
C ASP A 12 21.06 10.17 -10.05
N SER A 13 21.81 10.85 -10.91
CA SER A 13 22.41 12.17 -10.64
C SER A 13 21.38 13.28 -10.37
N CYS A 14 20.10 13.04 -10.68
CA CYS A 14 18.98 13.95 -10.43
C CYS A 14 18.21 13.66 -9.12
N VAL A 15 18.53 12.58 -8.38
CA VAL A 15 17.89 12.22 -7.10
C VAL A 15 17.96 13.37 -6.09
N ASN A 16 19.06 14.12 -6.12
CA ASN A 16 19.39 15.18 -5.17
C ASN A 16 18.62 16.49 -5.38
N ILE A 17 17.81 16.60 -6.44
CA ILE A 17 17.01 17.80 -6.67
C ILE A 17 15.74 17.68 -5.83
N ARG A 18 15.73 18.39 -4.70
CA ARG A 18 14.50 18.61 -3.92
C ARG A 18 13.46 19.22 -4.88
N PRO A 19 12.26 18.63 -5.04
CA PRO A 19 11.22 19.32 -5.77
C PRO A 19 10.97 20.66 -5.05
N PRO A 20 10.72 21.75 -5.79
CA PRO A 20 10.51 23.06 -5.18
C PRO A 20 9.45 22.97 -4.08
N PRO A 21 9.57 23.77 -3.00
CA PRO A 21 8.55 23.85 -1.97
C PRO A 21 7.19 24.12 -2.63
N ASP A 22 6.23 23.26 -2.32
CA ASP A 22 4.86 23.38 -2.81
C ASP A 22 3.98 23.33 -1.56
N SER A 23 3.42 24.48 -1.20
CA SER A 23 2.64 24.63 0.03
C SER A 23 1.40 23.76 0.05
N LYS A 24 0.79 23.48 -1.11
CA LYS A 24 -0.40 22.61 -1.20
C LYS A 24 0.00 21.15 -1.02
N ARG A 25 1.06 20.72 -1.69
CA ARG A 25 1.59 19.35 -1.54
C ARG A 25 2.05 19.08 -0.11
N ASP A 26 2.82 20.01 0.46
CA ASP A 26 3.38 19.85 1.80
C ASP A 26 2.25 19.86 2.86
N ALA A 27 1.21 20.67 2.69
CA ALA A 27 0.01 20.64 3.54
C ALA A 27 -0.78 19.33 3.39
N ALA A 28 -0.99 18.84 2.16
CA ALA A 28 -1.68 17.58 1.90
C ALA A 28 -0.94 16.38 2.52
N ARG A 29 0.40 16.39 2.50
CA ARG A 29 1.21 15.36 3.16
C ARG A 29 1.01 15.39 4.68
N THR A 30 1.04 16.57 5.30
CA THR A 30 0.79 16.71 6.74
C THR A 30 -0.60 16.21 7.11
N LEU A 31 -1.63 16.55 6.33
CA LEU A 31 -2.98 16.04 6.50
C LEU A 31 -3.04 14.51 6.42
N ASN A 32 -2.36 13.91 5.45
CA ASN A 32 -2.31 12.44 5.33
C ASN A 32 -1.61 11.79 6.53
N PHE A 33 -0.53 12.40 7.04
CA PHE A 33 0.16 11.93 8.24
C PHE A 33 -0.71 12.04 9.50
N GLU A 34 -1.37 13.17 9.71
CA GLU A 34 -2.29 13.37 10.84
C GLU A 34 -3.48 12.42 10.76
N ALA A 35 -4.04 12.20 9.57
CA ALA A 35 -5.14 11.27 9.37
C ALA A 35 -4.75 9.83 9.74
N VAL A 36 -3.52 9.38 9.46
CA VAL A 36 -3.03 8.08 9.92
C VAL A 36 -2.95 8.01 11.43
N ASN A 37 -2.39 9.04 12.08
CA ASN A 37 -2.27 9.07 13.53
C ASN A 37 -3.64 9.01 14.21
N ASN A 38 -4.61 9.74 13.67
CA ASN A 38 -5.97 9.86 14.21
C ASN A 38 -6.95 8.80 13.67
N ALA A 39 -6.52 7.93 12.76
CA ALA A 39 -7.38 6.91 12.16
C ALA A 39 -7.97 5.98 13.21
N LYS A 40 -9.29 5.76 13.13
CA LYS A 40 -10.00 4.73 13.90
C LYS A 40 -9.44 3.35 13.57
N THR A 41 -9.30 2.52 14.59
CA THR A 41 -8.99 1.10 14.41
C THR A 41 -10.29 0.30 14.30
N ILE A 42 -10.39 -0.51 13.26
CA ILE A 42 -11.41 -1.54 13.10
C ILE A 42 -10.75 -2.92 13.14
N GLN A 43 -11.47 -3.89 13.68
CA GLN A 43 -11.02 -5.28 13.72
C GLN A 43 -11.53 -6.00 12.48
N ALA A 44 -10.64 -6.67 11.76
CA ALA A 44 -11.03 -7.60 10.73
C ALA A 44 -11.63 -8.87 11.36
N THR A 45 -12.59 -9.48 10.69
CA THR A 45 -13.06 -10.83 11.00
C THR A 45 -12.23 -11.84 10.21
N LEU A 46 -11.63 -12.80 10.91
CA LEU A 46 -11.00 -13.95 10.28
C LEU A 46 -12.09 -14.93 9.86
N GLU A 47 -12.35 -15.01 8.57
CA GLU A 47 -13.42 -15.83 7.98
C GLU A 47 -12.99 -17.29 7.80
N ASP A 48 -11.73 -17.51 7.38
CA ASP A 48 -11.24 -18.83 7.05
C ASP A 48 -9.72 -18.94 7.21
N VAL A 49 -9.25 -20.16 7.49
CA VAL A 49 -7.84 -20.52 7.62
C VAL A 49 -7.60 -21.81 6.84
N VAL A 50 -6.85 -21.69 5.74
CA VAL A 50 -6.46 -22.84 4.93
C VAL A 50 -5.05 -23.27 5.34
N THR A 51 -4.91 -24.50 5.84
CA THR A 51 -3.63 -25.06 6.32
C THR A 51 -3.10 -26.19 5.47
N THR A 52 -3.90 -26.70 4.54
CA THR A 52 -3.46 -27.69 3.55
C THR A 52 -2.71 -26.96 2.44
N PRO A 53 -1.46 -27.36 2.14
CA PRO A 53 -0.69 -26.73 1.06
C PRO A 53 -1.43 -26.82 -0.28
N GLN A 54 -1.51 -25.71 -0.99
CA GLN A 54 -2.16 -25.60 -2.29
C GLN A 54 -1.14 -25.28 -3.37
N LYS A 55 -1.01 -26.17 -4.37
CA LYS A 55 -0.19 -25.91 -5.54
C LYS A 55 -0.89 -24.92 -6.45
N LEU A 56 -0.17 -23.87 -6.82
CA LEU A 56 -0.62 -22.83 -7.73
C LEU A 56 -0.46 -23.30 -9.19
N THR A 57 -1.46 -22.97 -10.00
CA THR A 57 -1.31 -22.95 -11.46
C THR A 57 -0.34 -21.85 -11.88
N ASN A 58 0.13 -21.90 -13.13
CA ASN A 58 1.02 -20.84 -13.64
C ASN A 58 0.31 -19.47 -13.65
N GLU A 59 -0.99 -19.45 -13.95
CA GLU A 59 -1.81 -18.23 -13.91
C GLU A 59 -1.97 -17.67 -12.50
N GLU A 60 -2.05 -18.53 -11.49
CA GLU A 60 -2.14 -18.10 -10.09
C GLU A 60 -0.78 -17.68 -9.53
N ARG A 61 0.32 -18.28 -10.00
CA ARG A 61 1.68 -17.98 -9.52
C ARG A 61 2.04 -16.50 -9.72
N TYR A 62 1.59 -15.90 -10.82
CA TYR A 62 1.69 -14.46 -11.05
C TYR A 62 0.43 -13.78 -10.51
N PRO A 63 0.50 -13.20 -9.32
CA PRO A 63 -0.72 -12.78 -8.65
C PRO A 63 -1.45 -11.72 -9.46
N LYS A 64 -2.78 -11.65 -9.35
CA LYS A 64 -3.59 -10.49 -9.77
C LYS A 64 -3.28 -9.23 -8.94
N ARG A 65 -2.06 -9.12 -8.39
CA ARG A 65 -1.62 -8.03 -7.53
C ARG A 65 -1.49 -6.71 -8.28
N GLY A 66 -1.23 -6.78 -9.59
CA GLY A 66 -0.90 -5.63 -10.42
C GLY A 66 0.59 -5.59 -10.74
N ILE A 67 1.06 -4.46 -11.26
CA ILE A 67 2.47 -4.26 -11.64
C ILE A 67 3.26 -3.81 -10.41
N TRP A 68 4.35 -4.51 -10.07
CA TRP A 68 5.25 -4.05 -9.02
C TRP A 68 6.01 -2.80 -9.48
N THR A 69 5.93 -1.71 -8.71
CA THR A 69 6.53 -0.42 -9.09
C THR A 69 7.78 -0.06 -8.28
N GLY A 70 8.24 -0.95 -7.39
CA GLY A 70 9.30 -0.66 -6.42
C GLY A 70 8.80 -0.01 -5.12
N ALA A 71 7.61 0.62 -5.14
CA ALA A 71 6.93 1.10 -3.93
C ALA A 71 5.88 0.11 -3.41
N GLY A 72 5.10 -0.45 -4.32
CA GLY A 72 3.99 -1.37 -4.06
C GLY A 72 3.46 -1.90 -5.39
N TYR A 73 2.39 -2.69 -5.34
CA TYR A 73 1.70 -3.13 -6.54
C TYR A 73 0.70 -2.07 -7.02
N LEU A 74 0.74 -1.72 -8.30
CA LEU A 74 -0.27 -0.87 -8.95
C LEU A 74 -1.30 -1.77 -9.66
N GLY A 75 -2.53 -1.77 -9.16
CA GLY A 75 -3.64 -2.53 -9.73
C GLY A 75 -3.91 -2.16 -11.18
N ASN A 76 -4.28 -3.14 -12.00
CA ASN A 76 -4.57 -2.93 -13.42
C ASN A 76 -5.76 -1.98 -13.63
N GLU A 77 -6.70 -1.99 -12.67
CA GLU A 77 -7.85 -1.09 -12.58
C GLU A 77 -7.46 0.40 -12.44
N CYS A 78 -6.22 0.70 -12.04
CA CYS A 78 -5.72 2.07 -11.97
C CYS A 78 -5.18 2.60 -13.30
N LYS A 79 -5.14 1.79 -14.37
CA LYS A 79 -4.70 2.22 -15.70
C LYS A 79 -5.59 3.38 -16.20
N GLY A 80 -4.96 4.51 -16.54
CA GLY A 80 -5.66 5.72 -16.97
C GLY A 80 -6.11 6.65 -15.83
N ILE A 81 -5.91 6.24 -14.57
CA ILE A 81 -6.19 7.07 -13.38
C ILE A 81 -4.88 7.48 -12.71
N VAL A 82 -4.00 6.50 -12.48
CA VAL A 82 -2.69 6.70 -11.85
C VAL A 82 -1.60 6.45 -12.88
N GLU A 83 -0.71 7.43 -13.04
CA GLU A 83 0.43 7.35 -13.96
C GLU A 83 1.52 6.42 -13.40
N ARG A 84 1.90 6.64 -12.14
CA ARG A 84 2.94 5.86 -11.46
C ARG A 84 2.81 5.92 -9.94
N LEU A 85 3.41 4.94 -9.27
CA LEU A 85 3.53 4.79 -7.82
C LEU A 85 5.01 4.61 -7.48
N GLU A 86 5.55 5.44 -6.61
CA GLU A 86 7.00 5.53 -6.35
C GLU A 86 7.31 5.65 -4.85
N PRO A 87 8.44 5.11 -4.38
CA PRO A 87 8.89 5.34 -3.01
C PRO A 87 9.42 6.78 -2.87
N MET A 88 9.28 7.33 -1.67
CA MET A 88 9.90 8.59 -1.28
C MET A 88 11.03 8.29 -0.30
N TYR A 89 12.19 8.90 -0.51
CA TYR A 89 13.34 8.73 0.37
C TYR A 89 13.70 10.05 1.08
N GLU A 90 14.17 9.93 2.31
CA GLU A 90 14.83 11.00 3.07
C GLU A 90 16.30 10.59 3.29
N GLU A 91 17.24 11.48 3.02
CA GLU A 91 18.63 11.26 3.46
C GLU A 91 18.87 11.84 4.84
N ARG A 92 19.45 11.02 5.72
CA ARG A 92 20.02 11.46 6.99
C ARG A 92 21.44 10.89 7.10
N ASN A 93 22.42 11.73 7.38
CA ASN A 93 23.81 11.32 7.61
C ASN A 93 24.39 10.39 6.52
N LYS A 94 24.14 10.69 5.23
CA LYS A 94 24.54 9.88 4.06
C LYS A 94 23.85 8.51 3.93
N LEU A 95 22.83 8.23 4.72
CA LEU A 95 21.96 7.07 4.57
C LEU A 95 20.61 7.51 4.00
N SER A 96 20.18 6.83 2.95
CA SER A 96 18.84 7.01 2.37
C SER A 96 17.86 6.06 3.06
N THR A 97 16.79 6.62 3.61
CA THR A 97 15.74 5.87 4.32
C THR A 97 14.39 6.15 3.68
N ILE A 98 13.52 5.13 3.58
CA ILE A 98 12.15 5.34 3.08
C ILE A 98 11.43 6.29 4.03
N ALA A 99 10.89 7.37 3.46
CA ALA A 99 10.11 8.38 4.16
C ALA A 99 8.61 8.27 3.86
N GLY A 100 8.24 7.53 2.83
CA GLY A 100 6.87 7.31 2.42
C GLY A 100 6.75 6.83 0.99
N TYR A 101 5.58 7.07 0.42
CA TYR A 101 5.22 6.66 -0.93
C TYR A 101 4.46 7.80 -1.60
N GLN A 102 4.48 7.83 -2.91
CA GLN A 102 3.71 8.81 -3.67
C GLN A 102 3.14 8.21 -4.94
N PHE A 103 1.95 8.66 -5.32
CA PHE A 103 1.37 8.31 -6.60
C PHE A 103 0.94 9.56 -7.36
N TYR A 104 0.92 9.45 -8.68
CA TYR A 104 0.68 10.56 -9.59
C TYR A 104 -0.61 10.34 -10.35
N LEU A 105 -1.47 11.34 -10.35
CA LEU A 105 -2.75 11.30 -11.04
C LEU A 105 -2.60 11.78 -12.48
N LEU A 106 -3.23 11.03 -13.40
CA LEU A 106 -3.35 11.43 -14.80
C LEU A 106 -4.39 12.55 -14.99
N ASN A 107 -5.31 12.72 -14.06
CA ASN A 107 -6.33 13.77 -14.11
C ASN A 107 -5.69 15.16 -13.94
N GLU A 108 -5.70 15.97 -14.99
CA GLU A 108 -5.12 17.32 -14.97
C GLU A 108 -5.92 18.31 -14.10
N ALA A 109 -7.21 18.03 -13.88
CA ALA A 109 -8.05 18.80 -12.97
C ALA A 109 -7.86 18.42 -11.49
N ALA A 110 -7.03 17.42 -11.18
CA ALA A 110 -6.79 17.01 -9.81
C ALA A 110 -6.16 18.14 -9.00
N THR A 111 -6.73 18.40 -7.82
CA THR A 111 -6.23 19.40 -6.89
C THR A 111 -4.81 19.08 -6.42
N ASN A 112 -4.53 17.78 -6.22
CA ASN A 112 -3.22 17.25 -5.89
C ASN A 112 -2.84 16.16 -6.90
N ARG A 113 -2.17 16.53 -7.99
CA ARG A 113 -1.67 15.56 -8.97
C ARG A 113 -0.59 14.63 -8.44
N GLN A 114 0.06 14.99 -7.33
CA GLN A 114 1.04 14.20 -6.62
C GLN A 114 0.55 13.98 -5.18
N VAL A 115 0.09 12.78 -4.88
CA VAL A 115 -0.39 12.42 -3.54
C VAL A 115 0.73 11.72 -2.78
N GLN A 116 1.05 12.23 -1.59
CA GLN A 116 2.14 11.71 -0.75
C GLN A 116 1.58 11.02 0.50
N LEU A 117 2.04 9.81 0.75
CA LEU A 117 1.65 8.93 1.84
C LEU A 117 2.83 8.74 2.79
N PRO A 118 2.63 8.79 4.11
CA PRO A 118 3.72 8.58 5.04
C PRO A 118 4.17 7.12 5.05
N TYR A 119 5.43 6.89 5.42
CA TYR A 119 5.89 5.56 5.80
C TYR A 119 5.29 5.20 7.16
N VAL A 120 4.61 4.06 7.24
CA VAL A 120 3.86 3.65 8.45
C VAL A 120 4.44 2.39 9.11
N GLY A 121 5.65 1.98 8.77
CA GLY A 121 6.36 0.89 9.44
C GLY A 121 6.92 -0.16 8.50
N ASP A 122 6.26 -0.36 7.34
CA ASP A 122 6.67 -1.30 6.29
C ASP A 122 6.22 -0.82 4.90
N SER A 123 6.36 -1.67 3.89
CA SER A 123 5.99 -1.45 2.50
C SER A 123 4.54 -1.02 2.29
N MET A 124 4.35 -0.13 1.31
CA MET A 124 3.07 0.01 0.64
C MET A 124 2.77 -1.30 -0.07
N ASN A 125 1.62 -1.90 0.19
CA ASN A 125 1.30 -3.16 -0.45
C ASN A 125 0.72 -2.92 -1.83
N ARG A 126 -0.37 -2.14 -1.93
CA ARG A 126 -1.09 -1.97 -3.20
C ARG A 126 -1.82 -0.65 -3.30
N LEU A 127 -1.93 -0.15 -4.54
CA LEU A 127 -2.88 0.87 -4.96
C LEU A 127 -3.94 0.26 -5.89
N MET A 128 -5.22 0.49 -5.58
CA MET A 128 -6.40 -0.01 -6.32
C MET A 128 -7.29 1.17 -6.69
N CYS A 129 -8.09 1.04 -7.75
CA CYS A 129 -8.96 2.11 -8.23
C CYS A 129 -10.34 1.58 -8.58
N ASP A 130 -11.39 2.32 -8.23
CA ASP A 130 -12.77 1.99 -8.57
C ASP A 130 -13.53 3.26 -8.95
N GLY A 131 -13.72 3.46 -10.26
CA GLY A 131 -14.31 4.66 -10.82
C GLY A 131 -13.59 5.94 -10.35
N ASN A 132 -14.26 6.73 -9.53
CA ASN A 132 -13.72 7.99 -8.99
C ASN A 132 -12.97 7.83 -7.66
N ASN A 133 -12.71 6.60 -7.21
CA ASN A 133 -12.07 6.31 -5.95
C ASN A 133 -10.71 5.66 -6.17
N ILE A 134 -9.77 5.99 -5.30
CA ILE A 134 -8.44 5.40 -5.25
C ILE A 134 -8.23 4.89 -3.83
N TYR A 135 -7.77 3.65 -3.69
CA TYR A 135 -7.55 3.00 -2.41
C TYR A 135 -6.10 2.58 -2.30
N ALA A 136 -5.45 2.93 -1.20
CA ALA A 136 -4.11 2.46 -0.88
C ALA A 136 -4.16 1.54 0.34
N LEU A 137 -3.44 0.43 0.28
CA LEU A 137 -3.29 -0.50 1.40
C LEU A 137 -1.81 -0.59 1.74
N SER A 138 -1.45 -0.14 2.94
CA SER A 138 -0.09 -0.21 3.46
C SER A 138 -0.03 -1.15 4.65
N ARG A 139 1.11 -1.79 4.86
CA ARG A 139 1.33 -2.57 6.08
C ARG A 139 1.97 -1.69 7.15
N GLN A 140 1.38 -1.70 8.35
CA GLN A 140 1.97 -1.03 9.52
C GLN A 140 2.91 -1.98 10.25
N ASN A 141 2.46 -3.22 10.45
CA ASN A 141 3.21 -4.31 11.08
C ASN A 141 2.57 -5.66 10.72
N LYS A 142 2.98 -6.75 11.39
CA LYS A 142 2.44 -8.10 11.18
C LYS A 142 0.91 -8.17 11.26
N SER A 143 0.31 -7.47 12.22
CA SER A 143 -1.10 -7.62 12.60
C SER A 143 -1.91 -6.34 12.33
N ALA A 144 -1.38 -5.39 11.58
CA ALA A 144 -2.07 -4.14 11.28
C ALA A 144 -1.79 -3.63 9.86
N LEU A 145 -2.86 -3.22 9.18
CA LEU A 145 -2.84 -2.54 7.89
C LEU A 145 -3.37 -1.11 8.03
N ILE A 146 -2.93 -0.23 7.15
CA ILE A 146 -3.52 1.09 6.96
C ILE A 146 -4.22 1.11 5.61
N PHE A 147 -5.52 1.34 5.63
CA PHE A 147 -6.33 1.54 4.44
C PHE A 147 -6.59 3.04 4.24
N TYR A 148 -6.26 3.53 3.06
CA TYR A 148 -6.52 4.90 2.65
C TYR A 148 -7.55 4.89 1.52
N HIS A 149 -8.41 5.89 1.52
CA HIS A 149 -9.35 6.16 0.44
C HIS A 149 -9.23 7.61 0.00
N PHE A 150 -8.93 7.80 -1.27
CA PHE A 150 -8.82 9.08 -1.95
C PHE A 150 -9.89 9.19 -3.04
N SER A 151 -10.24 10.43 -3.39
CA SER A 151 -10.90 10.70 -4.68
C SER A 151 -9.90 10.62 -5.84
N ASN A 152 -10.42 10.55 -7.07
CA ASN A 152 -9.66 10.71 -8.30
C ASN A 152 -9.08 12.13 -8.52
N LEU A 153 -9.33 13.06 -7.59
CA LEU A 153 -8.70 14.38 -7.53
C LEU A 153 -7.52 14.44 -6.53
N GLY A 154 -7.24 13.33 -5.85
CA GLY A 154 -6.15 13.23 -4.88
C GLY A 154 -6.51 13.76 -3.49
N GLU A 155 -7.79 13.93 -3.22
CA GLU A 155 -8.26 14.35 -1.89
C GLU A 155 -8.44 13.13 -1.00
N LEU A 156 -7.87 13.18 0.20
CA LEU A 156 -8.09 12.13 1.20
C LEU A 156 -9.52 12.18 1.73
N LYS A 157 -10.24 11.06 1.64
CA LYS A 157 -11.62 10.92 2.14
C LYS A 157 -11.68 10.20 3.48
N ARG A 158 -10.94 9.10 3.63
CA ARG A 158 -10.86 8.34 4.89
C ARG A 158 -9.53 7.61 5.03
N VAL A 159 -9.10 7.42 6.29
CA VAL A 159 -8.00 6.52 6.67
C VAL A 159 -8.50 5.63 7.81
N ILE A 160 -8.23 4.35 7.70
CA ILE A 160 -8.66 3.33 8.66
C ILE A 160 -7.45 2.46 9.02
N LYS A 161 -7.27 2.20 10.31
CA LYS A 161 -6.36 1.15 10.80
C LYS A 161 -7.14 -0.16 10.88
N ILE A 162 -6.66 -1.19 10.20
CA ILE A 162 -7.28 -2.51 10.19
C ILE A 162 -6.40 -3.44 11.02
N ALA A 163 -6.90 -3.88 12.16
CA ALA A 163 -6.26 -4.93 12.95
C ALA A 163 -6.62 -6.30 12.39
N LEU A 164 -5.61 -7.16 12.22
CA LEU A 164 -5.73 -8.51 11.69
C LEU A 164 -5.50 -9.51 12.83
N PRO A 165 -6.58 -10.07 13.42
CA PRO A 165 -6.43 -11.05 14.49
C PRO A 165 -5.73 -12.30 13.97
N ASP A 166 -4.86 -12.91 14.77
CA ASP A 166 -4.14 -14.14 14.44
C ASP A 166 -3.19 -14.05 13.22
N ALA A 167 -2.89 -12.86 12.72
CA ALA A 167 -1.99 -12.68 11.57
C ALA A 167 -0.57 -13.17 11.83
N GLU A 168 -0.12 -13.17 13.08
CA GLU A 168 1.16 -13.75 13.49
C GLU A 168 1.23 -15.26 13.27
N LYS A 169 0.09 -15.95 13.14
CA LYS A 169 0.01 -17.39 12.89
C LYS A 169 0.07 -17.74 11.40
N ILE A 170 0.21 -16.76 10.50
CA ILE A 170 0.35 -17.04 9.06
C ILE A 170 1.65 -17.76 8.74
N ARG A 171 2.71 -17.49 9.50
CA ARG A 171 4.02 -18.12 9.38
C ARG A 171 4.53 -18.52 10.75
N ASN A 172 5.25 -19.63 10.81
CA ASN A 172 5.87 -20.12 12.05
C ASN A 172 7.23 -19.44 12.34
N ASP A 173 7.70 -18.57 11.44
CA ASP A 173 8.96 -17.84 11.57
C ASP A 173 8.73 -16.34 11.87
N LEU A 174 9.80 -15.54 11.82
CA LEU A 174 9.69 -14.09 11.99
C LEU A 174 9.06 -13.37 10.78
N GLY A 175 8.67 -14.09 9.72
CA GLY A 175 7.98 -13.59 8.54
C GLY A 175 6.55 -13.13 8.83
N TRP A 176 6.02 -12.31 7.92
CA TRP A 176 4.76 -11.59 8.12
C TRP A 176 3.66 -12.11 7.18
N GLY A 177 3.99 -12.99 6.24
CA GLY A 177 3.09 -13.45 5.18
C GLY A 177 2.82 -12.35 4.14
N ASP A 178 2.43 -12.75 2.94
CA ASP A 178 2.16 -11.85 1.82
C ASP A 178 0.68 -11.48 1.76
N ILE A 179 0.37 -10.22 1.45
CA ILE A 179 -0.99 -9.85 1.03
C ILE A 179 -1.17 -10.30 -0.41
N TRP A 180 -1.79 -11.47 -0.58
CA TRP A 180 -1.94 -12.13 -1.86
C TRP A 180 -3.02 -11.47 -2.71
N ASN A 181 -4.17 -11.22 -2.11
CA ASN A 181 -5.34 -10.69 -2.78
C ASN A 181 -6.08 -9.70 -1.90
N VAL A 182 -6.60 -8.66 -2.54
CA VAL A 182 -7.43 -7.64 -1.90
C VAL A 182 -8.60 -7.40 -2.82
N LYS A 183 -9.83 -7.50 -2.31
CA LYS A 183 -11.03 -7.17 -3.05
C LYS A 183 -11.85 -6.20 -2.23
N LEU A 184 -12.32 -5.13 -2.88
CA LEU A 184 -13.25 -4.19 -2.30
C LEU A 184 -14.57 -4.31 -3.04
N LEU A 185 -15.67 -4.56 -2.32
CA LEU A 185 -17.00 -4.63 -2.88
C LEU A 185 -18.00 -4.14 -1.82
N ASN A 186 -18.85 -3.16 -2.16
CA ASN A 186 -19.91 -2.65 -1.27
C ASN A 186 -19.41 -2.29 0.14
N ASP A 187 -18.35 -1.49 0.23
CA ASP A 187 -17.68 -1.11 1.50
C ASP A 187 -17.18 -2.30 2.36
N GLU A 188 -17.04 -3.48 1.75
CA GLU A 188 -16.41 -4.64 2.36
C GLU A 188 -15.06 -4.90 1.71
N LEU A 189 -14.01 -4.91 2.54
CA LEU A 189 -12.66 -5.25 2.12
C LEU A 189 -12.36 -6.69 2.52
N LYS A 190 -12.11 -7.53 1.52
CA LYS A 190 -11.59 -8.89 1.70
C LYS A 190 -10.08 -8.88 1.49
N VAL A 191 -9.33 -9.32 2.49
CA VAL A 191 -7.87 -9.40 2.46
C VAL A 191 -7.45 -10.87 2.61
N VAL A 192 -6.61 -11.36 1.72
CA VAL A 192 -6.04 -12.72 1.81
C VAL A 192 -4.56 -12.60 2.14
N LEU A 193 -4.18 -13.05 3.34
CA LEU A 193 -2.79 -13.25 3.74
C LEU A 193 -2.37 -14.68 3.43
N VAL A 194 -1.13 -14.86 2.95
CA VAL A 194 -0.60 -16.18 2.63
C VAL A 194 0.83 -16.37 3.13
N ASP A 195 1.20 -17.63 3.34
CA ASP A 195 2.58 -18.08 3.38
C ASP A 195 2.93 -18.87 2.11
N GLY A 196 4.05 -18.53 1.48
CA GLY A 196 4.46 -19.08 0.19
C GLY A 196 3.81 -18.36 -1.01
N GLY A 197 3.94 -18.98 -2.18
CA GLY A 197 3.53 -18.41 -3.46
C GLY A 197 4.43 -17.27 -3.98
N GLY A 198 4.01 -16.69 -5.11
CA GLY A 198 4.64 -15.51 -5.70
C GLY A 198 5.83 -15.89 -6.59
N ASN A 199 6.89 -15.08 -6.53
CA ASN A 199 8.09 -15.34 -7.33
C ASN A 199 8.99 -16.44 -6.74
N GLU A 200 8.74 -16.85 -5.50
CA GLU A 200 9.65 -17.74 -4.74
C GLU A 200 9.17 -19.19 -4.64
N SER A 201 7.85 -19.43 -4.77
CA SER A 201 7.25 -20.75 -4.62
C SER A 201 6.00 -20.90 -5.46
N ASP A 202 5.72 -22.11 -5.91
CA ASP A 202 4.48 -22.48 -6.56
C ASP A 202 3.47 -23.13 -5.62
N VAL A 203 3.69 -23.01 -4.32
CA VAL A 203 2.80 -23.56 -3.29
C VAL A 203 2.47 -22.47 -2.27
N LEU A 204 1.18 -22.33 -1.99
CA LEU A 204 0.67 -21.62 -0.80
C LEU A 204 0.60 -22.62 0.35
N ASN A 205 1.47 -22.48 1.34
CA ASN A 205 1.51 -23.37 2.49
C ASN A 205 0.36 -23.12 3.46
N ARG A 206 -0.05 -21.85 3.59
CA ARG A 206 -1.11 -21.41 4.49
C ARG A 206 -1.79 -20.17 3.95
N GLN A 207 -3.07 -20.01 4.24
CA GLN A 207 -3.83 -18.80 3.95
C GLN A 207 -4.71 -18.41 5.13
N GLN A 208 -4.88 -17.11 5.31
CA GLN A 208 -5.87 -16.52 6.21
C GLN A 208 -6.69 -15.51 5.43
N ILE A 209 -8.00 -15.68 5.48
CA ILE A 209 -8.95 -14.86 4.75
C ILE A 209 -9.66 -13.95 5.73
N TYR A 210 -9.47 -12.66 5.56
CA TYR A 210 -10.05 -11.62 6.40
C TYR A 210 -11.15 -10.89 5.66
N LYS A 211 -12.18 -10.52 6.41
CA LYS A 211 -13.25 -9.62 6.01
C LYS A 211 -13.23 -8.39 6.90
N VAL A 212 -13.44 -7.23 6.30
CA VAL A 212 -13.42 -5.94 6.99
C VAL A 212 -14.61 -5.12 6.51
N THR A 213 -15.48 -4.71 7.43
CA THR A 213 -16.59 -3.79 7.16
C THR A 213 -16.08 -2.35 7.30
N LEU A 214 -16.09 -1.59 6.21
CA LEU A 214 -15.64 -0.20 6.18
C LEU A 214 -16.83 0.73 6.47
N GLU A 215 -17.27 0.75 7.74
CA GLU A 215 -18.30 1.67 8.25
C GLU A 215 -17.86 3.15 8.23
#